data_AF-J2PUY5-F1
#
_entry.id   AF-J2PUY5-F1
#
_cell.length_a   1.000
_cell.length_b   1.000
_cell.length_c   1.000
_cell.angle_alpha   90.00
_cell.angle_beta   90.00
_cell.angle_gamma   90.00
#
_symmetry.space_group_name_H-M   'P 1'
#
loop_
_entity.id
_entity.type
_entity.pdbx_description
1 polymer ?
#
loop_
_entity_poly.entity_id
_entity_poly.type
_entity_poly.pdbx_seq_one_letter_code
_entity_poly.pdbx_strand_id
1 'polypeptide(L)'
;MIARPAQILQPAGLAISQANVIVKYGEYTYWSYTPSSNDLVLVVVAFDSNNQEVKRWEVPGYRYTIDIGIDNQNKTVVFYMWQKVGVFENGSYPVSFTWEQLKIN
;
A
#
# COMPACT_ATOMS: atom_id res chain seq x y z
N MET A 1 -12.94 -1.20 -11.29
CA MET A 1 -12.62 -1.47 -9.88
C MET A 1 -12.68 -2.97 -9.67
N ILE A 2 -11.58 -3.60 -9.24
CA ILE A 2 -11.61 -5.00 -8.83
C ILE A 2 -12.07 -4.99 -7.37
N ALA A 3 -13.20 -5.62 -7.08
CA ALA A 3 -13.66 -5.77 -5.69
C ALA A 3 -12.64 -6.61 -4.91
N ARG A 4 -12.39 -6.23 -3.66
CA ARG A 4 -11.46 -6.96 -2.80
C ARG A 4 -11.93 -8.42 -2.67
N PRO A 5 -11.10 -9.43 -2.99
CA PRO A 5 -11.46 -10.82 -2.72
C PRO A 5 -11.67 -10.98 -1.21
N ALA A 6 -12.73 -11.68 -0.80
CA ALA A 6 -13.05 -11.93 0.61
C ALA A 6 -11.96 -12.72 1.37
N GLN A 7 -10.93 -13.19 0.67
CA GLN A 7 -9.94 -14.14 1.15
C GLN A 7 -8.50 -13.70 0.87
N ILE A 8 -8.22 -12.39 0.84
CA ILE A 8 -6.83 -11.96 1.06
C ILE A 8 -6.52 -12.26 2.52
N LEU A 9 -5.65 -13.23 2.74
CA LEU A 9 -5.10 -13.52 4.05
C LEU A 9 -4.50 -12.22 4.58
N GLN A 10 -5.11 -11.67 5.64
CA GLN A 10 -4.58 -10.51 6.34
C GLN A 10 -3.20 -10.93 6.89
N PRO A 11 -2.09 -10.37 6.37
CA PRO A 11 -0.78 -10.77 6.85
C PRO A 11 -0.68 -10.50 8.35
N ALA A 12 -0.01 -11.39 9.08
CA ALA A 12 0.06 -11.30 10.54
C ALA A 12 0.52 -9.91 10.99
N GLY A 13 -0.25 -9.28 11.90
CA GLY A 13 0.06 -7.97 12.48
C GLY A 13 -0.36 -6.75 11.65
N LEU A 14 -0.98 -6.93 10.49
CA LEU A 14 -1.43 -5.82 9.63
C LEU A 14 -2.95 -5.70 9.59
N ALA A 15 -3.47 -4.47 9.54
CA ALA A 15 -4.85 -4.15 9.22
C ALA A 15 -4.96 -3.62 7.78
N ILE A 16 -6.03 -4.02 7.08
CA ILE A 16 -6.28 -3.56 5.71
C ILE A 16 -6.51 -2.04 5.73
N SER A 17 -5.81 -1.29 4.87
CA SER A 17 -6.06 0.14 4.69
C SER A 17 -7.50 0.42 4.26
N GLN A 18 -8.01 1.61 4.56
CA GLN A 18 -9.32 2.08 4.07
C GLN A 18 -9.33 2.36 2.55
N ALA A 19 -8.18 2.47 1.89
CA ALA A 19 -8.07 2.75 0.47
C ALA A 19 -8.51 1.54 -0.38
N ASN A 20 -9.62 1.68 -1.11
CA ASN A 20 -10.19 0.61 -1.95
C ASN A 20 -9.41 0.34 -3.26
N VAL A 21 -8.24 0.95 -3.43
CA VAL A 21 -7.51 0.93 -4.69
C VAL A 21 -6.41 -0.13 -4.63
N ILE A 22 -6.38 -0.97 -5.66
CA ILE A 22 -5.45 -2.07 -5.85
C ILE A 22 -4.65 -1.72 -7.10
N VAL A 23 -3.32 -1.79 -7.03
CA VAL A 23 -2.51 -1.74 -8.25
C VAL A 23 -2.36 -3.16 -8.76
N LYS A 24 -2.69 -3.39 -10.03
CA LYS A 24 -2.42 -4.65 -10.72
C LYS A 24 -1.30 -4.42 -11.73
N TYR A 25 -0.24 -5.23 -11.65
CA TYR A 25 0.85 -5.20 -12.60
C TYR A 25 1.31 -6.62 -12.93
N GLY A 26 1.11 -7.04 -14.18
CA GLY A 26 1.28 -8.44 -14.58
C GLY A 26 0.34 -9.36 -13.79
N GLU A 27 0.92 -10.39 -13.18
CA GLU A 27 0.21 -11.37 -12.35
C GLU A 27 0.09 -10.94 -10.87
N TYR A 28 0.72 -9.83 -10.49
CA TYR A 28 0.77 -9.38 -9.11
C TYR A 28 -0.29 -8.33 -8.79
N THR A 29 -0.78 -8.38 -7.56
CA THR A 29 -1.62 -7.32 -6.96
C THR A 29 -0.92 -6.68 -5.79
N TYR A 30 -1.02 -5.35 -5.66
CA TYR A 30 -0.36 -4.58 -4.63
C TYR A 30 -1.39 -3.88 -3.75
N TRP A 31 -1.14 -3.94 -2.45
CA TRP A 31 -2.06 -3.51 -1.41
C TRP A 31 -1.33 -2.69 -0.37
N SER A 32 -1.95 -1.60 0.07
CA SER A 32 -1.49 -0.88 1.26
C SER A 32 -2.13 -1.45 2.52
N TYR A 33 -1.35 -1.53 3.58
CA TYR A 33 -1.79 -1.91 4.91
C TYR A 33 -1.29 -0.90 5.94
N THR A 34 -2.00 -0.83 7.05
CA THR A 34 -1.60 -0.11 8.26
C THR A 34 -1.43 -1.13 9.38
N PRO A 35 -0.35 -1.09 10.18
CA PRO A 35 -0.20 -2.03 11.29
C PRO A 35 -1.33 -1.93 12.31
N SER A 36 -1.73 -3.06 12.89
CA SER A 36 -2.74 -3.08 13.95
C SER A 36 -2.23 -2.45 15.25
N SER A 37 -0.92 -2.40 15.43
CA SER A 37 -0.19 -1.73 16.51
C SER A 37 -0.24 -0.21 16.46
N ASN A 38 -0.92 0.39 15.47
CA ASN A 38 -0.99 1.83 15.27
C ASN A 38 0.36 2.51 14.95
N ASP A 39 1.35 1.73 14.52
CA ASP A 39 2.67 2.25 14.17
C ASP A 39 2.63 3.21 12.97
N LEU A 40 3.56 4.17 12.96
CA LEU A 40 3.77 5.10 11.86
C LEU A 40 4.61 4.42 10.77
N VAL A 41 4.02 3.47 10.06
CA VAL A 41 4.61 2.88 8.84
C VAL A 41 3.54 2.62 7.76
N LEU A 42 3.83 3.05 6.53
CA LEU A 42 3.13 2.58 5.34
C LEU A 42 3.67 1.20 5.00
N VAL A 43 2.79 0.20 4.92
CA VAL A 43 3.16 -1.13 4.44
C VAL A 43 2.53 -1.36 3.08
N VAL A 44 3.32 -1.69 2.07
CA VAL A 44 2.86 -2.13 0.75
C VAL A 44 3.19 -3.61 0.61
N VAL A 45 2.21 -4.43 0.23
CA VAL A 45 2.39 -5.88 0.06
C VAL A 45 1.99 -6.27 -1.36
N ALA A 46 2.83 -7.06 -2.01
CA ALA A 46 2.55 -7.69 -3.28
C ALA A 46 2.10 -9.13 -3.07
N PHE A 47 1.06 -9.54 -3.79
CA PHE A 47 0.56 -10.90 -3.83
C PHE A 47 0.63 -11.47 -5.25
N ASP A 48 0.92 -12.76 -5.37
CA ASP A 48 0.83 -13.50 -6.63
C ASP A 48 -0.62 -13.83 -7.02
N SER A 49 -0.79 -14.56 -8.13
CA SER A 49 -2.09 -15.01 -8.64
C SER A 49 -2.84 -15.99 -7.72
N ASN A 50 -2.13 -16.62 -6.78
CA ASN A 50 -2.70 -17.48 -5.74
C ASN A 50 -3.02 -16.72 -4.45
N ASN A 51 -2.91 -15.38 -4.45
CA ASN A 51 -3.05 -14.51 -3.29
C ASN A 51 -2.03 -14.79 -2.17
N GLN A 52 -0.83 -15.26 -2.51
CA GLN A 52 0.27 -15.44 -1.56
C GLN A 52 1.17 -14.20 -1.53
N GLU A 53 1.54 -13.73 -0.34
CA GLU A 53 2.49 -12.62 -0.17
C GLU A 53 3.84 -13.01 -0.77
N VAL A 54 4.30 -12.25 -1.77
CA VAL A 54 5.60 -12.48 -2.43
C VAL A 54 6.65 -11.45 -2.04
N LYS A 55 6.22 -10.25 -1.61
CA LYS A 55 7.12 -9.18 -1.16
C LYS A 55 6.36 -8.11 -0.38
N ARG A 56 7.07 -7.43 0.51
CA ARG A 56 6.58 -6.25 1.22
C ARG A 56 7.59 -5.12 1.22
N TRP A 57 7.08 -3.89 1.26
CA TRP A 57 7.85 -2.67 1.46
C TRP A 57 7.29 -1.94 2.67
N GLU A 58 8.18 -1.47 3.52
CA GLU A 58 7.83 -0.72 4.72
C GLU A 58 8.47 0.66 4.63
N VAL A 59 7.63 1.70 4.66
CA VAL A 59 8.09 3.09 4.63
C VAL A 59 7.75 3.73 5.97
N PRO A 60 8.75 3.94 6.84
CA PRO A 60 8.51 4.51 8.15
C PRO A 60 8.01 5.95 8.02
N GLY A 61 7.27 6.36 9.03
CA GLY A 61 6.81 7.72 9.21
C GLY A 61 5.43 8.03 8.66
N TYR A 62 4.57 7.06 8.36
CA TYR A 62 3.22 7.32 7.82
C TYR A 62 2.18 6.38 8.42
N ARG A 63 0.95 6.83 8.67
CA ARG A 63 0.00 6.01 9.45
C ARG A 63 -1.09 5.31 8.63
N TYR A 64 -1.97 6.10 8.02
CA TYR A 64 -3.17 5.57 7.38
C TYR A 64 -3.14 5.85 5.90
N THR A 65 -3.13 4.81 5.08
CA THR A 65 -3.37 5.01 3.64
C THR A 65 -4.85 5.29 3.44
N ILE A 66 -5.18 6.44 2.86
CA ILE A 66 -6.54 6.91 2.63
C ILE A 66 -6.95 6.77 1.16
N ASP A 67 -6.00 6.86 0.24
CA ASP A 67 -6.24 6.70 -1.20
C ASP A 67 -4.97 6.25 -1.92
N ILE A 68 -5.11 5.71 -3.13
CA ILE A 68 -3.97 5.33 -3.99
C ILE A 68 -4.23 5.82 -5.41
N GLY A 69 -3.27 6.55 -5.97
CA GLY A 69 -3.25 6.99 -7.36
C GLY A 69 -2.26 6.20 -8.20
N ILE A 70 -2.55 6.08 -9.50
CA ILE A 70 -1.62 5.55 -10.50
C ILE A 70 -1.31 6.66 -11.51
N ASP A 71 -0.03 6.97 -11.69
CA ASP A 71 0.45 7.88 -12.72
C ASP A 71 1.16 7.06 -13.81
N ASN A 72 0.46 6.86 -14.94
CA ASN A 72 0.98 6.12 -16.07
C ASN A 72 2.02 6.90 -16.88
N GLN A 73 2.01 8.24 -16.82
CA GLN A 73 2.99 9.05 -17.55
C GLN A 73 4.35 8.96 -16.87
N ASN A 74 4.36 9.11 -15.55
CA ASN A 74 5.57 9.05 -14.74
C ASN A 74 5.92 7.64 -14.26
N LYS A 75 5.07 6.64 -14.56
CA LYS A 75 5.21 5.24 -14.12
C LYS A 75 5.40 5.13 -12.61
N THR A 76 4.51 5.78 -11.87
CA THR A 76 4.50 5.75 -10.41
C THR A 76 3.15 5.34 -9.84
N VAL A 77 3.20 4.83 -8.62
CA VAL A 77 2.04 4.63 -7.74
C VAL A 77 2.19 5.60 -6.59
N VAL A 78 1.12 6.33 -6.25
CA VAL A 78 1.11 7.33 -5.19
C VAL A 78 0.16 6.88 -4.09
N PHE A 79 0.67 6.68 -2.88
CA PHE A 79 -0.11 6.39 -1.68
C PHE A 79 -0.37 7.70 -0.94
N TYR A 80 -1.63 8.04 -0.72
CA TYR A 80 -2.00 9.21 0.07
C TYR A 80 -2.18 8.80 1.53
N MET A 81 -1.41 9.42 2.42
CA MET A 81 -1.33 9.07 3.83
C MET A 81 -1.95 10.15 4.72
N TRP A 82 -2.72 9.81 5.76
CA TRP A 82 -3.39 10.81 6.63
C TRP A 82 -2.49 11.51 7.67
N GLN A 83 -1.28 11.00 7.94
CA GLN A 83 -0.36 11.51 8.97
C GLN A 83 1.09 11.19 8.64
N LYS A 84 2.04 12.02 9.10
CA LYS A 84 3.49 11.83 8.92
C LYS A 84 4.28 11.97 10.25
N VAL A 85 5.33 11.18 10.46
CA VAL A 85 6.26 11.37 11.59
C VAL A 85 6.82 12.79 11.60
N GLY A 86 6.84 13.40 12.79
CA GLY A 86 7.30 14.78 12.97
C GLY A 86 6.29 15.84 12.55
N VAL A 87 5.17 15.45 11.91
CA VAL A 87 4.05 16.32 11.55
C VAL A 87 2.75 15.60 11.89
N PHE A 88 2.33 15.73 13.15
CA PHE A 88 1.12 15.06 13.68
C PHE A 88 -0.19 15.78 13.33
N GLU A 89 -0.12 16.79 12.46
CA GLU A 89 -1.30 17.45 11.93
C GLU A 89 -2.05 16.48 11.00
N ASN A 90 -3.37 16.55 11.06
CA ASN A 90 -4.23 15.79 10.17
C ASN A 90 -4.13 16.36 8.75
N GLY A 91 -3.73 15.54 7.78
CA GLY A 91 -3.55 16.00 6.41
C GLY A 91 -3.21 14.86 5.44
N SER A 92 -3.28 15.11 4.14
CA SER A 92 -2.89 14.12 3.12
C SER A 92 -1.43 14.32 2.73
N TYR A 93 -0.62 13.27 2.88
CA TYR A 93 0.81 13.25 2.58
C TYR A 93 1.08 12.18 1.50
N PRO A 94 1.48 12.56 0.28
CA PRO A 94 1.75 11.60 -0.78
C PRO A 94 3.09 10.88 -0.57
N VAL A 95 3.10 9.57 -0.85
CA VAL A 95 4.29 8.72 -0.91
C VAL A 95 4.30 8.00 -2.25
N SER A 96 5.30 8.27 -3.08
CA SER A 96 5.37 7.72 -4.44
C SER A 96 6.39 6.60 -4.54
N PHE A 97 6.03 5.53 -5.25
CA PHE A 97 6.94 4.49 -5.71
C PHE A 97 6.97 4.46 -7.23
N THR A 98 8.15 4.30 -7.82
CA THR A 98 8.26 3.95 -9.24
C THR A 98 7.87 2.49 -9.46
N TRP A 99 7.47 2.16 -10.69
CA TRP A 99 7.19 0.76 -11.03
C TRP A 99 8.41 -0.15 -10.83
N GLU A 100 9.61 0.35 -11.06
CA GLU A 100 10.85 -0.39 -10.81
C GLU A 100 11.05 -0.69 -9.32
N GLN A 101 10.71 0.26 -8.43
CA GLN A 101 10.79 0.03 -6.97
C GLN A 101 9.79 -1.04 -6.49
N LEU A 102 8.63 -1.13 -7.15
CA LEU A 102 7.59 -2.12 -6.84
C LEU A 102 7.78 -3.44 -7.58
N LYS A 103 8.80 -3.59 -8.42
CA LYS A 103 8.99 -4.83 -9.19
C LYS A 103 9.32 -6.02 -8.29
N ILE A 104 8.69 -7.16 -8.61
CA ILE A 104 9.04 -8.50 -8.11
C ILE A 104 10.03 -9.10 -9.10
N ASN A 105 11.22 -9.47 -8.64
CA ASN A 105 12.28 -10.07 -9.46
C ASN A 105 12.04 -11.57 -9.66
#